data_AF-A0A1A6FMB9-F1
#
_entry.id   AF-A0A1A6FMB9-F1
#
_cell.length_a   1.000
_cell.length_b   1.000
_cell.length_c   1.000
_cell.angle_alpha   90.00
_cell.angle_beta   90.00
_cell.angle_gamma   90.00
#
_symmetry.space_group_name_H-M   'P 1'
#
loop_
_entity.id
_entity.type
_entity.pdbx_description
1 polymer ?
#
loop_
_entity_poly.entity_id
_entity_poly.type
_entity_poly.pdbx_seq_one_letter_code
_entity_poly.pdbx_strand_id
1 'polypeptide(L)'
;MANIVLAAAEEAAHESPAHGATQGTVEHHGGGDFPPFDVNNFAPQLVWLALIFGLLYVLMSRIALPRIGSILSDRESRIESNLSASRELQTKAQAAAAEHDETLRATKAQAQAIGRDAQQQAASETQTRRSAQEAEFAKKLAEADAQISAAKAQALSHVEEIATEAAGSILEKLTGARIAADTLRGEFQIIKAS
;
A
#
# COMPACT_ATOMS: atom_id res chain seq x y z
N MET A 1 25.88 15.62 63.40
CA MET A 1 25.97 16.87 64.17
C MET A 1 24.70 17.03 64.97
N ALA A 2 24.83 17.20 66.30
CA ALA A 2 23.82 17.41 67.36
C ALA A 2 22.78 16.27 67.54
N ASN A 3 22.92 15.28 68.43
CA ASN A 3 22.91 15.27 69.92
C ASN A 3 21.70 16.00 70.54
N ILE A 4 20.98 15.56 71.59
CA ILE A 4 20.87 14.33 72.44
C ILE A 4 19.80 14.72 73.52
N VAL A 5 19.30 13.75 74.31
CA VAL A 5 18.59 13.83 75.63
C VAL A 5 17.14 14.37 75.70
N LEU A 6 16.25 14.01 76.64
CA LEU A 6 16.24 13.25 77.93
C LEU A 6 14.77 12.90 78.24
N ALA A 7 14.42 11.64 78.48
CA ALA A 7 14.09 11.01 79.77
C ALA A 7 12.97 11.64 80.64
N ALA A 8 12.21 10.71 81.21
CA ALA A 8 11.13 10.88 82.17
C ALA A 8 11.59 11.39 83.54
N ALA A 9 10.64 12.02 84.27
CA ALA A 9 10.43 12.07 85.73
C ALA A 9 9.58 13.33 86.01
N GLU A 10 8.34 13.19 86.48
CA GLU A 10 7.95 13.21 87.91
C GLU A 10 7.92 14.64 88.46
N GLU A 11 6.74 15.16 88.81
CA GLU A 11 6.38 15.49 90.21
C GLU A 11 4.95 16.08 90.25
N ALA A 12 4.18 15.61 91.22
CA ALA A 12 2.84 16.06 91.56
C ALA A 12 2.90 16.96 92.80
N ALA A 13 2.05 17.98 92.87
CA ALA A 13 1.42 18.53 94.09
C ALA A 13 0.50 19.70 93.68
N HIS A 14 -0.83 19.56 93.75
CA HIS A 14 -1.72 19.71 94.92
C HIS A 14 -1.94 21.16 95.39
N GLU A 15 -3.18 21.61 95.23
CA GLU A 15 -4.06 22.27 96.23
C GLU A 15 -5.38 22.58 95.48
N SER A 16 -6.60 22.34 95.97
CA SER A 16 -7.16 22.59 97.30
C SER A 16 -8.56 21.88 97.41
N PRO A 17 -9.34 21.98 98.51
CA PRO A 17 -9.65 20.88 99.41
C PRO A 17 -11.09 20.34 99.33
N ALA A 18 -11.27 19.21 100.02
CA ALA A 18 -12.51 18.49 100.23
C ALA A 18 -13.58 19.26 101.01
N HIS A 19 -14.85 19.05 100.66
CA HIS A 19 -16.04 18.92 101.53
C HIS A 19 -17.14 18.32 100.64
N GLY A 20 -17.98 17.36 101.01
CA GLY A 20 -18.20 16.62 102.24
C GLY A 20 -19.26 15.55 101.92
N ALA A 21 -19.20 14.41 102.60
CA ALA A 21 -20.24 13.41 102.51
C ALA A 21 -21.49 13.90 103.23
N THR A 22 -22.65 13.89 102.55
CA THR A 22 -23.96 13.84 103.19
C THR A 22 -24.83 12.81 102.49
N GLN A 23 -25.01 11.69 103.19
CA GLN A 23 -26.06 10.73 102.96
C GLN A 23 -27.40 11.38 103.33
N GLY A 24 -28.37 11.36 102.42
CA GLY A 24 -29.70 11.91 102.64
C GLY A 24 -30.75 11.17 101.81
N THR A 25 -31.44 10.23 102.47
CA THR A 25 -32.84 9.85 102.29
C THR A 25 -33.36 9.53 100.88
N VAL A 26 -33.64 8.24 100.68
CA VAL A 26 -34.62 7.76 99.68
C VAL A 26 -36.00 8.26 100.10
N GLU A 27 -36.50 9.29 99.42
CA GLU A 27 -37.92 9.65 99.46
C GLU A 27 -38.59 9.20 98.17
N HIS A 28 -39.54 8.28 98.32
CA HIS A 28 -40.45 7.85 97.27
C HIS A 28 -41.58 8.87 97.17
N HIS A 29 -41.44 9.84 96.25
CA HIS A 29 -42.55 10.65 95.75
C HIS A 29 -42.68 10.42 94.25
N GLY A 30 -43.92 10.14 93.81
CA GLY A 30 -44.24 9.44 92.57
C GLY A 30 -43.83 10.11 91.25
N GLY A 31 -43.59 9.26 90.26
CA GLY A 31 -43.63 9.57 88.83
C GLY A 31 -42.63 10.62 88.35
N GLY A 32 -41.34 10.30 88.26
CA GLY A 32 -40.33 11.22 87.77
C GLY A 32 -39.26 10.50 86.96
N ASP A 33 -39.17 10.85 85.68
CA ASP A 33 -38.28 10.30 84.65
C ASP A 33 -36.80 10.23 85.08
N PHE A 34 -36.10 9.21 84.56
CA PHE A 34 -34.65 9.13 84.60
C PHE A 34 -34.08 10.37 83.87
N PRO A 35 -33.22 11.21 84.47
CA PRO A 35 -32.81 12.50 83.87
C PRO A 35 -32.21 12.42 82.45
N PRO A 36 -31.51 11.34 82.06
CA PRO A 36 -31.08 11.09 80.66
C PRO A 36 -32.20 10.73 79.66
N PHE A 37 -33.38 10.32 80.14
CA PHE A 37 -34.51 9.84 79.33
C PHE A 37 -35.78 10.70 79.50
N ASP A 38 -35.63 11.97 79.85
CA ASP A 38 -36.74 12.92 79.82
C ASP A 38 -37.15 13.16 78.35
N VAL A 39 -38.29 12.55 77.96
CA VAL A 39 -38.84 12.55 76.60
C VAL A 39 -39.11 13.96 76.05
N ASN A 40 -39.22 14.96 76.94
CA ASN A 40 -39.50 16.33 76.56
C ASN A 40 -38.30 17.01 75.87
N ASN A 41 -37.07 16.56 76.13
CA ASN A 41 -35.87 17.09 75.48
C ASN A 41 -35.57 16.44 74.11
N PHE A 42 -36.20 15.30 73.80
CA PHE A 42 -36.03 14.62 72.50
C PHE A 42 -36.81 15.31 71.39
N ALA A 43 -37.97 15.91 71.67
CA ALA A 43 -38.77 16.58 70.64
C ALA A 43 -38.02 17.78 70.01
N PRO A 44 -37.44 18.74 70.77
CA PRO A 44 -36.61 19.79 70.20
C PRO A 44 -35.38 19.27 69.46
N GLN A 45 -34.72 18.22 69.98
CA GLN A 45 -33.56 17.59 69.33
C GLN A 45 -33.93 16.95 67.99
N LEU A 46 -35.08 16.28 67.90
CA LEU A 46 -35.58 15.68 66.66
C LEU A 46 -36.02 16.75 65.66
N VAL A 47 -36.65 17.84 66.11
CA VAL A 47 -37.00 18.98 65.25
C VAL A 47 -35.74 19.64 64.69
N TRP A 48 -34.72 19.85 65.53
CA TRP A 48 -33.45 20.41 65.08
C TRP A 48 -32.71 19.46 64.13
N LEU A 49 -32.67 18.16 64.45
CA LEU A 49 -32.11 17.11 63.60
C LEU A 49 -32.81 17.09 62.24
N ALA A 50 -34.14 17.14 62.21
CA ALA A 50 -34.91 17.18 60.99
C ALA A 50 -34.63 18.45 60.17
N LEU A 51 -34.42 19.59 60.83
CA LEU A 51 -34.08 20.85 60.18
C LEU A 51 -32.69 20.77 59.51
N ILE A 52 -31.65 20.33 60.23
CA ILE A 52 -30.30 20.19 59.65
C ILE A 52 -30.24 19.08 58.60
N PHE A 53 -30.93 17.96 58.83
CA PHE A 53 -30.97 16.83 57.91
C PHE A 53 -31.74 17.20 56.65
N GLY A 54 -32.85 17.92 56.77
CA GLY A 54 -33.60 18.47 55.65
C GLY A 54 -32.76 19.46 54.83
N LEU A 55 -32.06 20.39 55.50
CA LEU A 55 -31.14 21.32 54.85
C LEU A 55 -30.02 20.58 54.10
N LEU A 56 -29.38 19.60 54.74
CA LEU A 56 -28.33 18.79 54.13
C LEU A 56 -28.86 17.94 52.97
N TYR A 57 -30.06 17.36 53.11
CA TYR A 57 -30.72 16.58 52.07
C TYR A 57 -31.01 17.43 50.83
N VAL A 58 -31.54 18.64 51.02
CA VAL A 58 -31.78 19.58 49.91
C VAL A 58 -30.45 19.95 49.25
N LEU A 59 -29.39 20.24 50.02
CA LEU A 59 -28.07 20.56 49.48
C LEU A 59 -27.49 19.38 48.66
N MET A 60 -27.59 18.16 49.19
CA MET A 60 -27.10 16.95 48.54
C MET A 60 -27.88 16.63 47.27
N SER A 61 -29.22 16.72 47.33
CA SER A 61 -30.08 16.46 46.18
C SER A 61 -29.88 17.50 45.07
N ARG A 62 -29.65 18.77 45.43
CA ARG A 62 -29.58 19.86 44.46
C ARG A 62 -28.19 20.11 43.89
N ILE A 63 -27.13 19.68 44.58
CA ILE A 63 -25.74 19.93 44.15
C ILE A 63 -24.95 18.64 43.93
N ALA A 64 -24.96 17.69 44.87
CA ALA A 64 -24.10 16.50 44.77
C ALA A 64 -24.61 15.51 43.71
N LEU A 65 -25.91 15.17 43.74
CA LEU A 65 -26.52 14.29 42.74
C LEU A 65 -26.37 14.80 41.30
N PRO A 66 -26.69 16.07 40.97
CA PRO A 66 -26.53 16.55 39.60
C PRO A 66 -25.07 16.62 39.16
N ARG A 67 -24.12 16.91 40.07
CA ARG A 67 -22.69 16.88 39.72
C ARG A 67 -22.21 15.48 39.35
N ILE A 68 -22.60 14.46 40.10
CA ILE A 68 -22.24 13.06 39.79
C ILE A 68 -22.92 12.62 38.48
N GLY A 69 -24.19 12.96 38.30
CA GLY A 69 -24.93 12.68 37.07
C GLY A 69 -24.29 13.32 35.83
N SER A 70 -23.86 14.58 35.92
CA SER A 70 -23.15 15.28 34.84
C SER A 70 -21.86 14.57 34.47
N ILE A 71 -21.03 14.19 35.44
CA ILE A 71 -19.76 13.52 35.17
C ILE A 71 -19.97 12.16 34.50
N LEU A 72 -20.98 11.41 34.93
CA LEU A 72 -21.30 10.11 34.33
C LEU A 72 -21.77 10.28 32.88
N SER A 73 -22.69 11.22 32.64
CA SER A 73 -23.17 11.56 31.30
C SER A 73 -22.04 12.06 30.39
N ASP A 74 -21.12 12.87 30.91
CA ASP A 74 -19.96 13.37 30.15
C ASP A 74 -19.02 12.23 29.75
N ARG A 75 -18.79 11.27 30.66
CA ARG A 75 -17.96 10.09 30.36
C ARG A 75 -18.61 9.19 29.34
N GLU A 76 -19.89 8.88 29.52
CA GLU A 76 -20.65 8.07 28.57
C GLU A 76 -20.67 8.70 27.18
N SER A 77 -20.97 10.00 27.10
CA SER A 77 -20.95 10.78 25.85
C SER A 77 -19.57 10.76 25.18
N ARG A 78 -18.49 10.93 25.96
CA ARG A 78 -17.11 10.84 25.42
C ARG A 78 -16.77 9.44 24.92
N ILE A 79 -17.19 8.40 25.61
CA ILE A 79 -16.95 7.01 25.19
C ILE A 79 -17.71 6.73 23.90
N GLU A 80 -18.98 7.09 23.82
CA GLU A 80 -19.79 6.89 22.61
C GLU A 80 -19.25 7.71 21.44
N SER A 81 -18.83 8.96 21.69
CA SER A 81 -18.19 9.81 20.67
C SER A 81 -16.87 9.21 20.18
N ASN A 82 -16.03 8.71 21.08
CA ASN A 82 -14.77 8.07 20.70
C ASN A 82 -15.00 6.76 19.93
N LEU A 83 -16.00 5.97 20.33
CA LEU A 83 -16.33 4.71 19.68
C LEU A 83 -16.92 4.92 18.29
N SER A 84 -17.84 5.88 18.15
CA SER A 84 -18.41 6.27 16.85
C SER A 84 -17.33 6.84 15.92
N ALA A 85 -16.48 7.75 16.40
CA ALA A 85 -15.35 8.27 15.63
C ALA A 85 -14.38 7.16 15.21
N SER A 86 -14.08 6.21 16.10
CA SER A 86 -13.21 5.07 15.78
C SER A 86 -13.82 4.15 14.72
N ARG A 87 -15.13 3.87 14.80
CA ARG A 87 -15.85 3.08 13.78
C ARG A 87 -15.90 3.80 12.44
N GLU A 88 -16.11 5.10 12.43
CA GLU A 88 -16.11 5.91 11.21
C GLU A 88 -14.72 5.92 10.56
N LEU A 89 -13.67 6.14 11.34
CA LEU A 89 -12.28 6.07 10.85
C LEU A 89 -11.93 4.67 10.34
N GLN A 90 -12.34 3.62 11.05
CA GLN A 90 -12.16 2.24 10.60
C GLN A 90 -12.87 1.97 9.27
N THR A 91 -14.11 2.45 9.13
CA THR A 91 -14.89 2.29 7.89
C THR A 91 -14.23 3.05 6.73
N LYS A 92 -13.79 4.30 6.96
CA LYS A 92 -13.06 5.09 5.95
C LYS A 92 -11.74 4.43 5.56
N ALA A 93 -10.99 3.89 6.52
CA ALA A 93 -9.75 3.18 6.26
C ALA A 93 -9.99 1.89 5.44
N GLN A 94 -11.03 1.13 5.77
CA GLN A 94 -11.41 -0.07 5.00
C GLN A 94 -11.85 0.29 3.57
N ALA A 95 -12.65 1.35 3.41
CA ALA A 95 -13.06 1.83 2.10
C ALA A 95 -11.86 2.29 1.24
N ALA A 96 -10.95 3.07 1.83
CA ALA A 96 -9.73 3.51 1.16
C ALA A 96 -8.83 2.31 0.81
N ALA A 97 -8.68 1.32 1.70
CA ALA A 97 -7.93 0.11 1.42
C ALA A 97 -8.53 -0.69 0.25
N ALA A 98 -9.86 -0.81 0.20
CA ALA A 98 -10.57 -1.48 -0.89
C ALA A 98 -10.36 -0.76 -2.23
N GLU A 99 -10.48 0.57 -2.25
CA GLU A 99 -10.24 1.38 -3.46
C GLU A 99 -8.78 1.30 -3.92
N HIS A 100 -7.82 1.31 -3.00
CA HIS A 100 -6.41 1.12 -3.31
C HIS A 100 -6.13 -0.26 -3.91
N ASP A 101 -6.70 -1.32 -3.32
CA ASP A 101 -6.56 -2.69 -3.84
C ASP A 101 -7.19 -2.86 -5.22
N GLU A 102 -8.35 -2.25 -5.45
CA GLU A 102 -9.01 -2.23 -6.77
C GLU A 102 -8.16 -1.49 -7.79
N THR A 103 -7.64 -0.30 -7.44
CA THR A 103 -6.77 0.50 -8.31
C THR A 103 -5.50 -0.26 -8.66
N LEU A 104 -4.88 -0.95 -7.70
CA LEU A 104 -3.69 -1.77 -7.95
C LEU A 104 -4.01 -2.96 -8.87
N ARG A 105 -5.16 -3.61 -8.69
CA ARG A 105 -5.61 -4.69 -9.57
C ARG A 105 -5.87 -4.19 -10.99
N ALA A 106 -6.60 -3.09 -11.13
CA ALA A 106 -6.92 -2.49 -12.42
C ALA A 106 -5.64 -2.04 -13.15
N THR A 107 -4.72 -1.37 -12.44
CA THR A 107 -3.43 -0.92 -13.01
C THR A 107 -2.59 -2.10 -13.47
N LYS A 108 -2.50 -3.17 -12.68
CA LYS A 108 -1.78 -4.39 -13.08
C LYS A 108 -2.40 -5.05 -14.31
N ALA A 109 -3.73 -5.14 -14.36
CA ALA A 109 -4.44 -5.68 -15.51
C ALA A 109 -4.20 -4.82 -16.76
N GLN A 110 -4.26 -3.50 -16.64
CA GLN A 110 -3.99 -2.56 -17.73
C GLN A 110 -2.54 -2.67 -18.22
N ALA A 111 -1.56 -2.73 -17.32
CA ALA A 111 -0.15 -2.90 -17.69
C ALA A 111 0.08 -4.22 -18.44
N GLN A 112 -0.55 -5.31 -18.00
CA GLN A 112 -0.50 -6.60 -18.70
C GLN A 112 -1.17 -6.53 -20.08
N ALA A 113 -2.30 -5.84 -20.21
CA ALA A 113 -2.97 -5.63 -21.49
C ALA A 113 -2.07 -4.85 -22.46
N ILE A 114 -1.52 -3.71 -22.02
CA ILE A 114 -0.57 -2.91 -22.82
C ILE A 114 0.64 -3.75 -23.24
N GLY A 115 1.19 -4.55 -22.33
CA GLY A 115 2.31 -5.44 -22.66
C GLY A 115 1.97 -6.46 -23.74
N ARG A 116 0.78 -7.09 -23.66
CA ARG A 116 0.30 -8.04 -24.68
C ARG A 116 0.04 -7.35 -26.01
N ASP A 117 -0.61 -6.20 -26.01
CA ASP A 117 -0.91 -5.44 -27.22
C ASP A 117 0.37 -4.98 -27.92
N ALA A 118 1.36 -4.48 -27.16
CA ALA A 118 2.67 -4.11 -27.68
C ALA A 118 3.41 -5.31 -28.29
N GLN A 119 3.35 -6.48 -27.66
CA GLN A 119 3.93 -7.71 -28.21
C GLN A 119 3.24 -8.15 -29.50
N GLN A 120 1.91 -8.10 -29.55
CA GLN A 120 1.13 -8.44 -30.76
C GLN A 120 1.41 -7.46 -31.89
N GLN A 121 1.44 -6.16 -31.60
CA GLN A 121 1.76 -5.12 -32.58
C GLN A 121 3.19 -5.30 -33.12
N ALA A 122 4.17 -5.51 -32.24
CA ALA A 122 5.56 -5.74 -32.64
C ALA A 122 5.72 -7.01 -33.49
N ALA A 123 5.04 -8.10 -33.14
CA ALA A 123 5.03 -9.33 -33.94
C ALA A 123 4.43 -9.11 -35.33
N SER A 124 3.29 -8.40 -35.41
CA SER A 124 2.63 -8.04 -36.67
C SER A 124 3.52 -7.16 -37.57
N GLU A 125 4.14 -6.14 -37.00
CA GLU A 125 5.06 -5.27 -37.72
C GLU A 125 6.30 -6.02 -38.20
N THR A 126 6.85 -6.90 -37.38
CA THR A 126 8.01 -7.72 -37.74
C THR A 126 7.67 -8.64 -38.90
N GLN A 127 6.51 -9.31 -38.85
CA GLN A 127 6.04 -10.17 -39.93
C GLN A 127 5.83 -9.37 -41.22
N THR A 128 5.24 -8.18 -41.13
CA THR A 128 5.02 -7.30 -42.29
C THR A 128 6.35 -6.88 -42.90
N ARG A 129 7.29 -6.36 -42.10
CA ARG A 129 8.62 -5.96 -42.58
C ARG A 129 9.40 -7.13 -43.17
N ARG A 130 9.34 -8.28 -42.53
CA ARG A 130 9.97 -9.51 -43.01
C ARG A 130 9.42 -9.92 -44.38
N SER A 131 8.09 -9.96 -44.53
CA SER A 131 7.47 -10.30 -45.81
C SER A 131 7.82 -9.31 -46.93
N ALA A 132 7.90 -8.01 -46.62
CA ALA A 132 8.31 -6.98 -47.57
C ALA A 132 9.78 -7.16 -48.00
N GLN A 133 10.67 -7.45 -47.04
CA GLN A 133 12.09 -7.71 -47.32
C GLN A 133 12.28 -9.00 -48.12
N GLU A 134 11.55 -10.07 -47.78
CA GLU A 134 11.57 -11.33 -48.55
C GLU A 134 11.13 -11.11 -50.00
N ALA A 135 10.09 -10.28 -50.22
CA ALA A 135 9.65 -9.91 -51.57
C ALA A 135 10.69 -9.07 -52.33
N GLU A 136 11.36 -8.14 -51.66
CA GLU A 136 12.43 -7.33 -52.25
C GLU A 136 13.65 -8.19 -52.61
N PHE A 137 14.05 -9.09 -51.73
CA PHE A 137 15.14 -10.03 -51.99
C PHE A 137 14.81 -10.99 -53.12
N ALA A 138 13.58 -11.50 -53.20
CA ALA A 138 13.15 -12.34 -54.31
C ALA A 138 13.26 -11.61 -55.66
N LYS A 139 12.87 -10.33 -55.71
CA LYS A 139 13.03 -9.50 -56.93
C LYS A 139 14.50 -9.30 -57.29
N LYS A 140 15.34 -8.92 -56.32
CA LYS A 140 16.78 -8.72 -56.54
C LYS A 140 17.47 -10.01 -57.00
N LEU A 141 17.07 -11.15 -56.46
CA LEU A 141 17.59 -12.45 -56.88
C LEU A 141 17.20 -12.76 -58.32
N ALA A 142 15.93 -12.56 -58.68
CA ALA A 142 15.46 -12.75 -60.06
C ALA A 142 16.16 -11.81 -61.07
N GLU A 143 16.38 -10.54 -60.70
CA GLU A 143 17.13 -9.59 -61.52
C GLU A 143 18.60 -10.00 -61.68
N ALA A 144 19.25 -10.45 -60.61
CA ALA A 144 20.62 -10.93 -60.65
C ALA A 144 20.75 -12.20 -61.51
N ASP A 145 19.83 -13.16 -61.37
CA ASP A 145 19.80 -14.37 -62.20
C ASP A 145 19.60 -14.05 -63.69
N ALA A 146 18.76 -13.06 -64.00
CA ALA A 146 18.57 -12.58 -65.37
C ALA A 146 19.86 -11.93 -65.92
N GLN A 147 20.53 -11.10 -65.13
CA GLN A 147 21.81 -10.48 -65.51
C GLN A 147 22.92 -11.52 -65.73
N ILE A 148 23.03 -12.51 -64.84
CA ILE A 148 24.00 -13.61 -64.97
C ILE A 148 23.71 -14.42 -66.23
N SER A 149 22.44 -14.73 -66.50
CA SER A 149 22.03 -15.47 -67.70
C SER A 149 22.36 -14.69 -68.98
N ALA A 150 22.10 -13.38 -69.00
CA ALA A 150 22.43 -12.51 -70.11
C ALA A 150 23.96 -12.41 -70.32
N ALA A 151 24.73 -12.18 -69.27
CA ALA A 151 26.19 -12.13 -69.33
C ALA A 151 26.79 -13.46 -69.80
N LYS A 152 26.23 -14.59 -69.35
CA LYS A 152 26.61 -15.92 -69.82
C LYS A 152 26.32 -16.10 -71.31
N ALA A 153 25.13 -15.71 -71.77
CA ALA A 153 24.77 -15.79 -73.19
C ALA A 153 25.69 -14.91 -74.05
N GLN A 154 25.98 -13.69 -73.61
CA GLN A 154 26.91 -12.79 -74.29
C GLN A 154 28.32 -13.37 -74.33
N ALA A 155 28.86 -13.85 -73.21
CA ALA A 155 30.18 -14.48 -73.17
C ALA A 155 30.27 -15.68 -74.12
N LEU A 156 29.25 -16.56 -74.13
CA LEU A 156 29.18 -17.70 -75.03
C LEU A 156 29.09 -17.29 -76.51
N SER A 157 28.47 -16.15 -76.83
CA SER A 157 28.41 -15.65 -78.22
C SER A 157 29.78 -15.22 -78.76
N HIS A 158 30.67 -14.71 -77.90
CA HIS A 158 32.03 -14.33 -78.28
C HIS A 158 32.98 -15.55 -78.39
N VAL A 159 32.64 -16.70 -77.81
CA VAL A 159 33.50 -17.91 -77.86
C VAL A 159 33.69 -18.41 -79.29
N GLU A 160 32.66 -18.36 -80.14
CA GLU A 160 32.77 -18.81 -81.53
C GLU A 160 33.77 -17.94 -82.33
N GLU A 161 33.75 -16.63 -82.08
CA GLU A 161 34.68 -15.68 -82.71
C GLU A 161 36.12 -15.91 -82.24
N ILE A 162 36.33 -16.00 -80.92
CA ILE A 162 37.65 -16.27 -80.32
C ILE A 162 38.19 -17.65 -80.77
N ALA A 163 37.33 -18.67 -80.87
CA ALA A 163 37.72 -19.99 -81.31
C ALA A 163 38.16 -19.99 -82.79
N THR A 164 37.44 -19.26 -83.65
CA THR A 164 37.80 -19.12 -85.07
C THR A 164 39.10 -18.35 -85.25
N GLU A 165 39.29 -17.27 -84.47
CA GLU A 165 40.52 -16.46 -84.49
C GLU A 165 41.73 -17.25 -83.97
N ALA A 166 41.56 -17.98 -82.87
CA ALA A 166 42.60 -18.84 -82.31
C ALA A 166 42.96 -20.00 -83.26
N ALA A 167 41.97 -20.67 -83.85
CA ALA A 167 42.19 -21.72 -84.85
C ALA A 167 42.93 -21.19 -86.08
N GLY A 168 42.56 -19.99 -86.56
CA GLY A 168 43.26 -19.31 -87.65
C GLY A 168 44.72 -19.00 -87.30
N SER A 169 44.98 -18.47 -86.10
CA SER A 169 46.35 -18.19 -85.64
C SER A 169 47.21 -19.45 -85.50
N ILE A 170 46.63 -20.55 -85.01
CA ILE A 170 47.32 -21.85 -84.92
C ILE A 170 47.65 -22.36 -86.33
N LEU A 171 46.70 -22.29 -87.26
CA LEU A 171 46.86 -22.78 -88.62
C LEU A 171 47.87 -21.95 -89.43
N GLU A 172 47.89 -20.63 -89.22
CA GLU A 172 48.89 -19.71 -89.79
C GLU A 172 50.30 -20.06 -89.27
N LYS A 173 50.45 -20.33 -87.97
CA LYS A 173 51.73 -20.78 -87.40
C LYS A 173 52.19 -22.14 -87.92
N LEU A 174 51.26 -23.05 -88.25
CA LEU A 174 51.59 -24.42 -88.68
C LEU A 174 51.87 -24.52 -90.19
N THR A 175 51.15 -23.76 -91.01
CA THR A 175 51.22 -23.84 -92.49
C THR A 175 51.97 -22.68 -93.14
N GLY A 176 52.22 -21.59 -92.40
CA GLY A 176 52.89 -20.39 -92.90
C GLY A 176 52.04 -19.53 -93.84
N ALA A 177 50.79 -19.92 -94.11
CA ALA A 177 49.86 -19.20 -94.97
C ALA A 177 48.64 -18.72 -94.17
N ARG A 178 48.24 -17.46 -94.39
CA ARG A 178 47.07 -16.86 -93.74
C ARG A 178 45.80 -17.29 -94.45
N ILE A 179 44.97 -18.08 -93.78
CA ILE A 179 43.66 -18.48 -94.30
C ILE A 179 42.63 -17.42 -93.91
N ALA A 180 41.77 -17.04 -94.86
CA ALA A 180 40.76 -16.02 -94.63
C ALA A 180 39.73 -16.47 -93.58
N ALA A 181 39.41 -15.57 -92.64
CA ALA A 181 38.51 -15.85 -91.53
C ALA A 181 37.10 -16.30 -91.98
N ASP A 182 36.63 -15.81 -93.13
CA ASP A 182 35.32 -16.20 -93.68
C ASP A 182 35.27 -17.66 -94.13
N THR A 183 36.38 -18.22 -94.61
CA THR A 183 36.46 -19.63 -95.02
C THR A 183 36.44 -20.56 -93.81
N LEU A 184 37.17 -20.22 -92.75
CA LEU A 184 37.16 -20.98 -91.48
C LEU A 184 35.79 -20.95 -90.82
N ARG A 185 35.11 -19.79 -90.84
CA ARG A 185 33.77 -19.64 -90.28
C ARG A 185 32.74 -20.47 -91.07
N GLY A 186 32.87 -20.53 -92.40
CA GLY A 186 32.03 -21.37 -93.26
C GLY A 186 32.15 -22.86 -92.95
N GLU A 187 33.38 -23.38 -92.87
CA GLU A 187 33.65 -24.80 -92.52
C GLU A 187 33.18 -25.15 -91.10
N PHE A 188 33.37 -24.24 -90.13
CA PHE A 188 32.90 -24.44 -88.76
C PHE A 188 31.37 -24.60 -88.66
N GLN A 189 30.61 -23.78 -89.40
CA GLN A 189 29.14 -23.86 -89.41
C GLN A 189 28.63 -25.17 -90.03
N ILE A 190 29.32 -25.71 -91.03
CA ILE A 190 28.99 -27.00 -91.65
C ILE A 190 29.14 -28.14 -90.63
N ILE A 191 30.21 -28.13 -89.83
CA ILE A 191 30.46 -29.13 -88.78
C ILE A 191 29.45 -29.02 -87.63
N LYS A 192 29.08 -27.79 -87.22
CA LYS A 192 28.09 -27.55 -86.16
C LYS A 192 26.67 -28.01 -86.53
N ALA A 193 26.33 -28.00 -87.83
CA ALA A 193 25.02 -28.38 -88.34
C ALA A 193 24.87 -29.90 -88.60
N SER A 194 25.96 -30.66 -88.54
CA SER A 194 25.99 -32.13 -88.63
C SER A 194 25.93 -32.78 -87.26
#